data_AF-C5ME57-F1
#
_entry.id   AF-C5ME57-F1
#
_cell.length_a   1.000
_cell.length_b   1.000
_cell.length_c   1.000
_cell.angle_alpha   90.00
_cell.angle_beta   90.00
_cell.angle_gamma   90.00
#
_symmetry.space_group_name_H-M   'P 1'
#
loop_
_entity.id
_entity.type
_entity.pdbx_description
1 polymer ?
#
loop_
_entity_poly.entity_id
_entity_poly.type
_entity_poly.pdbx_seq_one_letter_code
_entity_poly.pdbx_strand_id
1 'polypeptide(L)'
;MTTHNRSRFSFIDLLRILGGILFLNAFLSWWFTSTSTWGYKGKLLDTNYLMFKAFGNPVNLTISELSRYDGTNKRFPIYVAINGQVFDVSASPSVYGPSGPYHGVAGKDAARVFVTGCFRKPDEFTYDLRGLDEEEVSRDLKSWQEFFMNHKKYWHVGVVQHEEIKGDPPEPCQHVKFPGMHS
;
A
#
# COMPACT_ATOMS: atom_id res chain seq x y z
N MET A 1 -38.86 48.75 -28.05
CA MET A 1 -37.46 48.49 -27.60
C MET A 1 -37.53 47.65 -26.34
N THR A 2 -37.48 46.32 -26.48
CA THR A 2 -37.41 45.41 -25.34
C THR A 2 -35.95 45.07 -25.08
N THR A 3 -35.42 45.58 -23.97
CA THR A 3 -34.05 45.35 -23.53
C THR A 3 -33.88 43.89 -23.18
N HIS A 4 -33.08 43.16 -23.96
CA HIS A 4 -32.59 41.84 -23.59
C HIS A 4 -31.73 41.99 -22.34
N ASN A 5 -32.30 41.71 -21.17
CA ASN A 5 -31.53 41.57 -19.93
C ASN A 5 -30.72 40.28 -20.07
N ARG A 6 -29.48 40.40 -20.57
CA ARG A 6 -28.54 39.29 -20.68
C ARG A 6 -28.13 38.95 -19.25
N SER A 7 -28.80 37.97 -18.64
CA SER A 7 -28.45 37.47 -17.31
C SER A 7 -26.98 37.07 -17.31
N ARG A 8 -26.14 37.92 -16.72
CA ARG A 8 -24.72 37.59 -16.51
C ARG A 8 -24.71 36.55 -15.41
N PHE A 9 -24.42 35.31 -15.78
CA PHE A 9 -24.14 34.24 -14.83
C PHE A 9 -23.11 34.74 -13.82
N SER A 10 -23.53 34.91 -12.56
CA SER A 10 -22.63 35.38 -11.52
C SER A 10 -21.75 34.23 -11.04
N PHE A 11 -20.54 34.56 -10.57
CA PHE A 11 -19.68 33.60 -9.87
C PHE A 11 -20.40 32.92 -8.70
N ILE A 12 -21.28 33.67 -8.03
CA ILE A 12 -22.12 33.15 -6.94
C ILE A 12 -23.11 32.09 -7.45
N ASP A 13 -23.69 32.28 -8.64
CA ASP A 13 -24.63 31.31 -9.23
C ASP A 13 -23.90 30.03 -9.65
N LEU A 14 -22.67 30.15 -10.17
CA LEU A 14 -21.81 29.00 -10.46
C LEU A 14 -21.48 28.22 -9.17
N LEU A 15 -21.08 28.90 -8.09
CA LEU A 15 -20.80 28.26 -6.79
C LEU A 15 -22.04 27.55 -6.22
N ARG A 16 -23.22 28.18 -6.32
CA ARG A 16 -24.49 27.58 -5.87
C ARG A 16 -24.85 26.32 -6.66
N ILE A 17 -24.69 26.36 -7.98
CA ILE A 17 -24.97 25.21 -8.84
C ILE A 17 -23.97 24.08 -8.58
N LEU A 18 -22.67 24.37 -8.49
CA LEU A 18 -21.66 23.38 -8.15
C LEU A 18 -21.89 22.80 -6.76
N GLY A 19 -22.22 23.63 -5.77
CA GLY A 19 -22.58 23.19 -4.43
C GLY A 19 -23.82 22.28 -4.42
N GLY A 20 -24.85 22.64 -5.20
CA GLY A 20 -26.05 21.82 -5.37
C GLY A 20 -25.77 20.47 -6.04
N ILE A 21 -24.92 20.45 -7.07
CA ILE A 21 -24.49 19.22 -7.75
C ILE A 21 -23.68 18.33 -6.80
N LEU A 22 -22.74 18.90 -6.04
CA LEU A 22 -21.93 18.16 -5.07
C LEU A 22 -22.80 17.62 -3.93
N PHE A 23 -23.73 18.42 -3.41
CA PHE A 23 -24.69 17.98 -2.39
C PHE A 23 -25.58 16.85 -2.91
N LEU A 24 -26.16 17.01 -4.10
CA LEU A 24 -26.98 15.97 -4.71
C LEU A 24 -26.17 14.70 -4.97
N ASN A 25 -24.92 14.82 -5.44
CA ASN A 25 -24.02 13.67 -5.63
C ASN A 25 -23.74 12.94 -4.30
N ALA A 26 -23.43 13.69 -3.23
CA ALA A 26 -23.20 13.12 -1.91
C ALA A 26 -24.48 12.51 -1.31
N PHE A 27 -25.64 13.12 -1.53
CA PHE A 27 -26.94 12.61 -1.10
C PHE A 27 -27.32 11.32 -1.84
N LEU A 28 -27.17 11.28 -3.17
CA LEU A 28 -27.39 10.07 -3.96
C LEU A 28 -26.42 8.97 -3.54
N SER A 29 -25.16 9.32 -3.32
CA SER A 29 -24.16 8.38 -2.81
C SER A 29 -24.57 7.78 -1.47
N TRP A 30 -25.01 8.63 -0.54
CA TRP A 30 -25.48 8.20 0.79
C TRP A 30 -26.74 7.35 0.69
N TRP A 31 -27.69 7.72 -0.18
CA TRP A 31 -28.94 6.98 -0.41
C TRP A 31 -28.69 5.56 -0.91
N PHE A 32 -27.73 5.35 -1.81
CA PHE A 32 -27.46 4.04 -2.41
C PHE A 32 -26.37 3.23 -1.70
N THR A 33 -25.33 3.89 -1.17
CA THR A 33 -24.14 3.23 -0.63
C THR A 33 -23.94 3.42 0.87
N SER A 34 -24.82 4.20 1.53
CA SER A 34 -24.64 4.63 2.94
C SER A 34 -23.31 5.33 3.21
N THR A 35 -22.65 5.85 2.17
CA THR A 35 -21.41 6.63 2.25
C THR A 35 -21.50 7.84 1.35
N SER A 36 -20.77 8.91 1.66
CA SER A 36 -20.77 10.13 0.82
C SER A 36 -19.82 10.06 -0.38
N THR A 37 -19.04 8.97 -0.53
CA THR A 37 -17.95 8.82 -1.51
C THR A 37 -18.11 7.59 -2.40
N TRP A 38 -19.34 7.13 -2.59
CA TRP A 38 -19.71 5.96 -3.42
C TRP A 38 -19.00 4.68 -2.99
N GLY A 39 -18.79 4.53 -1.69
CA GLY A 39 -18.12 3.39 -1.08
C GLY A 39 -16.61 3.37 -1.32
N TYR A 40 -16.00 4.47 -1.81
CA TYR A 40 -14.55 4.53 -2.01
C TYR A 40 -13.82 4.41 -0.67
N LYS A 41 -12.98 3.37 -0.56
CA LYS A 41 -12.12 3.07 0.61
C LYS A 41 -10.64 2.99 0.20
N GLY A 42 -10.19 3.92 -0.62
CA GLY A 42 -8.80 4.01 -1.07
C GLY A 42 -8.01 5.11 -0.37
N LYS A 43 -6.71 5.16 -0.66
CA LYS A 43 -5.71 6.02 0.00
C LYS A 43 -5.98 7.51 -0.13
N LEU A 44 -6.74 7.95 -1.14
CA LEU A 44 -7.10 9.36 -1.30
C LEU A 44 -8.00 9.90 -0.16
N LEU A 45 -8.65 9.01 0.60
CA LEU A 45 -9.41 9.37 1.80
C LEU A 45 -8.69 8.99 3.10
N ASP A 46 -7.50 8.39 3.01
CA ASP A 46 -6.71 8.02 4.18
C ASP A 46 -5.94 9.25 4.68
N THR A 47 -6.16 9.63 5.94
CA THR A 47 -5.53 10.83 6.52
C THR A 47 -4.01 10.67 6.64
N ASN A 48 -3.51 9.45 6.88
CA ASN A 48 -2.07 9.20 6.99
C ASN A 48 -1.40 9.36 5.62
N TYR A 49 -2.05 8.87 4.55
CA TYR A 49 -1.55 9.07 3.19
C TYR A 49 -1.50 10.56 2.82
N LEU A 50 -2.56 11.31 3.09
CA LEU A 50 -2.62 12.74 2.77
C LEU A 50 -1.58 13.54 3.56
N MET A 51 -1.42 13.24 4.86
CA MET A 51 -0.39 13.84 5.70
C MET A 51 1.02 13.48 5.21
N PHE A 52 1.27 12.22 4.87
CA PHE A 52 2.54 11.78 4.31
C PHE A 52 2.85 12.49 2.98
N LYS A 53 1.86 12.66 2.11
CA LYS A 53 2.05 13.36 0.82
C LYS A 53 2.27 14.86 0.98
N ALA A 54 1.66 15.49 1.97
CA ALA A 54 1.76 16.93 2.20
C ALA A 54 3.02 17.32 2.99
N PHE A 55 3.39 16.53 4.00
CA PHE A 55 4.42 16.88 4.98
C PHE A 55 5.38 15.74 5.33
N GLY A 56 5.12 14.52 4.84
CA GLY A 56 5.94 13.36 5.13
C GLY A 56 7.25 13.39 4.36
N ASN A 57 8.30 12.90 5.02
CA ASN A 57 9.58 12.65 4.39
C ASN A 57 9.72 11.14 4.11
N PRO A 58 10.34 10.75 2.99
CA PRO A 58 10.67 9.36 2.76
C PRO A 58 11.52 8.80 3.90
N VAL A 59 11.18 7.60 4.37
CA VAL A 59 11.97 6.90 5.39
C VAL A 59 13.20 6.24 4.75
N ASN A 60 14.29 6.19 5.49
CA ASN A 60 15.47 5.40 5.14
C ASN A 60 15.85 4.61 6.40
N LEU A 61 15.48 3.33 6.43
CA LEU A 61 15.53 2.49 7.62
C LEU A 61 16.63 1.44 7.50
N THR A 62 17.17 1.00 8.62
CA THR A 62 17.88 -0.29 8.69
C THR A 62 16.90 -1.45 8.86
N ILE A 63 17.36 -2.69 8.68
CA ILE A 63 16.55 -3.88 8.94
C ILE A 63 16.06 -3.91 10.40
N SER A 64 16.92 -3.55 11.34
CA SER A 64 16.57 -3.50 12.77
C SER A 64 15.54 -2.42 13.07
N GLU A 65 15.64 -1.26 12.43
CA GLU A 65 14.63 -0.20 12.58
C GLU A 65 13.29 -0.57 11.97
N LEU A 66 13.29 -1.23 10.80
CA LEU A 66 12.10 -1.72 10.11
C LEU A 66 11.33 -2.74 10.97
N SER A 67 12.02 -3.58 11.74
CA SER A 67 11.39 -4.57 12.63
C SER A 67 10.42 -3.99 13.67
N ARG A 68 10.52 -2.70 13.98
CA ARG A 68 9.63 -2.00 14.91
C ARG A 68 8.23 -1.73 14.33
N TYR A 69 8.07 -1.90 13.02
CA TYR A 69 6.85 -1.59 12.25
C TYR A 69 6.07 -2.85 11.89
N ASP A 70 6.05 -3.84 12.78
CA ASP A 70 5.37 -5.14 12.62
C ASP A 70 3.87 -5.12 12.98
N GLY A 71 3.37 -3.97 13.46
CA GLY A 71 1.98 -3.79 13.88
C GLY A 71 1.64 -4.30 15.29
N THR A 72 2.61 -4.77 16.07
CA THR A 72 2.41 -5.10 17.49
C THR A 72 2.14 -3.85 18.33
N ASN A 73 2.84 -2.76 18.02
CA ASN A 73 2.66 -1.47 18.67
C ASN A 73 1.79 -0.54 17.83
N LYS A 74 0.58 -0.24 18.31
CA LYS A 74 -0.40 0.63 17.64
C LYS A 74 0.06 2.08 17.44
N ARG A 75 1.17 2.50 18.06
CA ARG A 75 1.76 3.83 17.84
C ARG A 75 2.57 3.91 16.54
N PHE A 76 3.01 2.77 16.03
CA PHE A 76 3.76 2.69 14.79
C PHE A 76 2.84 2.24 13.64
N PRO A 77 3.07 2.75 12.42
CA PRO A 77 2.47 2.17 11.22
C PRO A 77 2.98 0.75 10.99
N ILE A 78 2.29 0.01 10.14
CA ILE A 78 2.68 -1.33 9.72
C ILE A 78 3.39 -1.21 8.38
N TYR A 79 4.65 -1.62 8.32
CA TYR A 79 5.45 -1.57 7.10
C TYR A 79 5.73 -2.98 6.58
N VAL A 80 5.79 -3.09 5.26
CA VAL A 80 6.30 -4.27 4.55
C VAL A 80 7.33 -3.76 3.56
N ALA A 81 8.50 -4.39 3.52
CA ALA A 81 9.51 -4.09 2.53
C ALA A 81 9.65 -5.23 1.52
N ILE A 82 9.92 -4.86 0.28
CA ILE A 82 10.16 -5.79 -0.83
C ILE A 82 11.35 -5.28 -1.61
N ASN A 83 12.48 -5.99 -1.46
CA ASN A 83 13.72 -5.74 -2.19
C ASN A 83 14.15 -4.27 -2.06
N GLY A 84 14.28 -3.81 -0.83
CA GLY A 84 14.70 -2.45 -0.47
C GLY A 84 13.58 -1.41 -0.45
N GLN A 85 12.42 -1.67 -1.06
CA GLN A 85 11.31 -0.70 -1.14
C GLN A 85 10.33 -0.89 0.02
N VAL A 86 10.04 0.17 0.78
CA VAL A 86 9.17 0.11 1.97
C VAL A 86 7.79 0.68 1.64
N PHE A 87 6.75 -0.06 2.02
CA PHE A 87 5.35 0.29 1.81
C PHE A 87 4.59 0.36 3.12
N ASP A 88 3.74 1.38 3.26
CA ASP A 88 2.78 1.48 4.36
C ASP A 88 1.54 0.65 4.05
N VAL A 89 1.30 -0.34 4.90
CA VAL A 89 0.16 -1.26 4.83
C VAL A 89 -0.77 -1.13 6.03
N SER A 90 -0.66 -0.03 6.79
CA SER A 90 -1.43 0.24 8.02
C SER A 90 -2.94 0.27 7.78
N ALA A 91 -3.38 0.51 6.55
CA ALA A 91 -4.79 0.45 6.14
C ALA A 91 -5.39 -0.98 6.15
N SER A 92 -4.57 -2.02 6.31
CA SER A 92 -4.98 -3.44 6.32
C SER A 92 -4.41 -4.21 7.53
N PRO A 93 -4.69 -3.81 8.77
CA PRO A 93 -4.16 -4.46 9.97
C PRO A 93 -4.69 -5.90 10.16
N SER A 94 -5.87 -6.23 9.61
CA SER A 94 -6.38 -7.60 9.61
C SER A 94 -5.61 -8.56 8.70
N VAL A 95 -4.76 -8.02 7.81
CA VAL A 95 -3.96 -8.79 6.84
C VAL A 95 -2.52 -8.91 7.34
N TYR A 96 -1.90 -7.79 7.71
CA TYR A 96 -0.48 -7.71 8.07
C TYR A 96 -0.22 -7.49 9.57
N GLY A 97 -1.22 -7.11 10.35
CA GLY A 97 -1.05 -6.97 11.80
C GLY A 97 -0.86 -8.32 12.48
N PRO A 98 -0.58 -8.35 13.80
CA PRO A 98 -0.16 -9.55 14.52
C PRO A 98 -1.11 -10.75 14.45
N SER A 99 -2.41 -10.49 14.24
CA SER A 99 -3.44 -11.53 14.09
C SER A 99 -3.81 -11.85 12.63
N GLY A 100 -3.15 -11.20 11.67
CA GLY A 100 -3.42 -11.36 10.25
C GLY A 100 -2.66 -12.52 9.64
N PRO A 101 -3.15 -13.12 8.53
CA PRO A 101 -2.51 -14.27 7.90
C PRO A 101 -1.11 -13.96 7.33
N TYR A 102 -0.81 -12.68 7.05
CA TYR A 102 0.49 -12.24 6.52
C TYR A 102 1.30 -11.46 7.55
N HIS A 103 1.06 -11.68 8.85
CA HIS A 103 1.83 -11.02 9.92
C HIS A 103 3.35 -11.27 9.80
N GLY A 104 3.76 -12.40 9.22
CA GLY A 104 5.16 -12.77 9.10
C GLY A 104 6.02 -11.82 8.26
N VAL A 105 5.41 -11.08 7.31
CA VAL A 105 6.11 -10.11 6.45
C VAL A 105 6.14 -8.68 7.04
N ALA A 106 5.33 -8.41 8.07
CA ALA A 106 5.28 -7.09 8.68
C ALA A 106 6.59 -6.79 9.42
N GLY A 107 7.09 -5.56 9.26
CA GLY A 107 8.36 -5.12 9.81
C GLY A 107 9.59 -5.79 9.19
N LYS A 108 9.48 -6.40 8.00
CA LYS A 108 10.60 -7.10 7.35
C LYS A 108 10.71 -6.74 5.89
N ASP A 109 11.92 -6.89 5.34
CA ASP A 109 12.10 -7.08 3.90
C ASP A 109 11.91 -8.56 3.59
N ALA A 110 10.78 -8.87 2.98
CA ALA A 110 10.32 -10.23 2.76
C ALA A 110 10.40 -10.62 1.28
N ALA A 111 11.36 -10.04 0.54
CA ALA A 111 11.53 -10.26 -0.90
C ALA A 111 11.51 -11.76 -1.28
N ARG A 112 12.24 -12.60 -0.54
CA ARG A 112 12.36 -14.03 -0.84
C ARG A 112 11.02 -14.76 -0.76
N VAL A 113 10.28 -14.65 0.35
CA VAL A 113 8.97 -15.32 0.50
C VAL A 113 7.93 -14.87 -0.52
N PHE A 114 8.05 -13.64 -1.05
CA PHE A 114 7.18 -13.18 -2.15
C PHE A 114 7.49 -13.87 -3.48
N VAL A 115 8.76 -14.21 -3.74
CA VAL A 115 9.16 -14.99 -4.92
C VAL A 115 8.82 -16.47 -4.73
N THR A 116 9.22 -17.04 -3.59
CA THR A 116 9.08 -18.50 -3.36
C THR A 116 7.65 -18.92 -3.01
N GLY A 117 6.86 -18.01 -2.44
CA GLY A 117 5.51 -18.26 -1.95
C GLY A 117 5.45 -19.09 -0.66
N CYS A 118 6.59 -19.28 0.01
CA CYS A 118 6.74 -20.19 1.14
C CYS A 118 6.44 -19.54 2.51
N PHE A 119 5.24 -18.96 2.68
CA PHE A 119 4.83 -18.24 3.89
C PHE A 119 4.77 -19.07 5.19
N ARG A 120 4.96 -20.39 5.12
CA ARG A 120 5.00 -21.27 6.29
C ARG A 120 6.42 -21.50 6.82
N LYS A 121 7.45 -21.10 6.07
CA LYS A 121 8.85 -21.35 6.41
C LYS A 121 9.47 -20.05 6.98
N PRO A 122 9.89 -20.01 8.25
CA PRO A 122 10.36 -18.77 8.88
C PRO A 122 11.63 -18.15 8.28
N ASP A 123 12.50 -18.99 7.72
CA ASP A 123 13.75 -18.61 7.04
C ASP A 123 13.53 -17.95 5.67
N GLU A 124 12.33 -18.05 5.10
CA GLU A 124 11.97 -17.40 3.84
C GLU A 124 11.64 -15.91 4.00
N PHE A 125 11.41 -15.43 5.22
CA PHE A 125 11.10 -14.02 5.52
C PHE A 125 12.36 -13.15 5.56
N THR A 126 13.07 -13.10 4.43
CA THR A 126 14.35 -12.42 4.26
C THR A 126 14.45 -11.75 2.89
N TYR A 127 15.44 -10.87 2.73
CA TYR A 127 15.84 -10.28 1.46
C TYR A 127 16.92 -11.10 0.73
N ASP A 128 17.33 -12.26 1.28
CA ASP A 128 18.29 -13.16 0.64
C ASP A 128 17.68 -13.94 -0.54
N LEU A 129 18.05 -13.53 -1.75
CA LEU A 129 17.58 -14.12 -3.01
C LEU A 129 18.55 -15.16 -3.58
N ARG A 130 19.65 -15.47 -2.89
CA ARG A 130 20.63 -16.47 -3.34
C ARG A 130 19.97 -17.84 -3.44
N GLY A 131 20.36 -18.59 -4.47
CA GLY A 131 19.84 -19.93 -4.75
C GLY A 131 18.47 -19.96 -5.44
N LEU A 132 17.92 -18.80 -5.82
CA LEU A 132 16.72 -18.69 -6.65
C LEU A 132 17.10 -18.39 -8.12
N ASP A 133 16.18 -18.65 -9.03
CA ASP A 133 16.32 -18.29 -10.45
C ASP A 133 16.22 -16.76 -10.64
N GLU A 134 17.21 -16.17 -11.31
CA GLU A 134 17.33 -14.71 -11.43
C GLU A 134 16.21 -14.09 -12.29
N GLU A 135 15.76 -14.79 -13.34
CA GLU A 135 14.67 -14.32 -14.19
C GLU A 135 13.33 -14.32 -13.44
N GLU A 136 13.08 -15.40 -12.68
CA GLU A 136 11.91 -15.51 -11.81
C GLU A 136 11.90 -14.43 -10.73
N VAL A 137 13.03 -14.25 -10.03
CA VAL A 137 13.20 -13.20 -9.01
C VAL A 137 12.90 -11.83 -9.59
N SER A 138 13.50 -11.48 -10.72
CA SER A 138 13.31 -10.17 -11.36
C SER A 138 11.83 -9.92 -11.73
N ARG A 139 11.17 -10.92 -12.31
CA ARG A 139 9.77 -10.87 -12.72
C ARG A 139 8.82 -10.74 -11.52
N ASP A 140 9.00 -11.56 -10.49
CA ASP A 140 8.08 -11.63 -9.37
C ASP A 140 8.25 -10.43 -8.44
N LEU A 141 9.49 -10.01 -8.15
CA LEU A 141 9.73 -8.80 -7.36
C LEU A 141 9.16 -7.56 -8.03
N LYS A 142 9.34 -7.41 -9.35
CA LYS A 142 8.74 -6.32 -10.11
C LYS A 142 7.21 -6.34 -9.98
N SER A 143 6.59 -7.50 -10.17
CA SER A 143 5.13 -7.67 -10.07
C SER A 143 4.60 -7.31 -8.69
N TRP A 144 5.28 -7.74 -7.63
CA TRP A 144 4.90 -7.41 -6.25
C TRP A 144 5.11 -5.93 -5.92
N GLN A 145 6.25 -5.35 -6.31
CA GLN A 145 6.48 -3.91 -6.13
C GLN A 145 5.42 -3.09 -6.87
N GLU A 146 5.08 -3.45 -8.11
CA GLU A 146 4.00 -2.81 -8.87
C GLU A 146 2.64 -2.95 -8.18
N PHE A 147 2.33 -4.12 -7.63
CA PHE A 147 1.12 -4.33 -6.83
C PHE A 147 1.05 -3.35 -5.67
N PHE A 148 2.09 -3.24 -4.84
CA PHE A 148 2.07 -2.36 -3.66
C PHE A 148 2.09 -0.88 -4.04
N MET A 149 2.82 -0.48 -5.09
CA MET A 149 2.83 0.90 -5.60
C MET A 149 1.44 1.33 -6.08
N ASN A 150 0.77 0.46 -6.84
CA ASN A 150 -0.51 0.76 -7.48
C ASN A 150 -1.72 0.38 -6.61
N HIS A 151 -1.49 -0.21 -5.43
CA HIS A 151 -2.57 -0.64 -4.56
C HIS A 151 -3.45 0.55 -4.15
N LYS A 152 -4.75 0.31 -4.08
CA LYS A 152 -5.73 1.34 -3.71
C LYS A 152 -5.54 1.83 -2.28
N LYS A 153 -5.00 1.02 -1.38
CA LYS A 153 -4.85 1.32 0.06
C LYS A 153 -3.42 1.52 0.53
N TYR A 154 -2.41 1.11 -0.24
CA TYR A 154 -1.01 1.15 0.19
C TYR A 154 -0.25 2.22 -0.57
N TRP A 155 0.88 2.64 -0.02
CA TRP A 155 1.75 3.61 -0.66
C TRP A 155 3.19 3.39 -0.25
N HIS A 156 4.09 3.74 -1.16
CA HIS A 156 5.53 3.73 -0.89
C HIS A 156 5.89 4.84 0.09
N VAL A 157 6.66 4.51 1.12
CA VAL A 157 7.09 5.45 2.16
C VAL A 157 8.59 5.65 2.20
N GLY A 158 9.40 4.83 1.53
CA GLY A 158 10.85 4.98 1.56
C GLY A 158 11.58 3.68 1.29
N VAL A 159 12.81 3.59 1.80
CA VAL A 159 13.71 2.47 1.53
C VAL A 159 14.23 1.84 2.82
N VAL A 160 14.65 0.58 2.71
CA VAL A 160 15.39 -0.14 3.76
C VAL A 160 16.77 -0.51 3.22
N GLN A 161 17.79 -0.31 4.05
CA GLN A 161 19.17 -0.63 3.73
C GLN A 161 19.41 -2.12 3.96
N HIS A 162 19.99 -2.79 2.97
CA HIS A 162 20.45 -4.16 3.10
C HIS A 162 21.84 -4.16 3.70
N GLU A 163 22.00 -4.99 4.72
CA GLU A 163 23.32 -5.31 5.26
C GLU A 163 23.92 -6.46 4.43
N GLU A 164 25.21 -6.70 4.62
CA GLU A 164 25.85 -7.86 3.99
C GLU A 164 25.25 -9.15 4.55
N ILE A 165 24.77 -10.01 3.65
CA ILE A 165 24.17 -11.29 4.01
C ILE A 165 25.28 -12.24 4.48
N LYS A 166 25.18 -12.73 5.71
CA LYS A 166 26.12 -13.67 6.32
C LYS A 166 25.52 -15.06 6.43
N GLY A 167 26.35 -16.07 6.18
CA GLY A 167 25.97 -17.48 6.29
C GLY A 167 25.42 -18.08 5.00
N ASP A 168 24.94 -19.31 5.13
CA ASP A 168 24.42 -20.10 4.02
C ASP A 168 23.04 -19.58 3.57
N PRO A 169 22.73 -19.68 2.26
CA PRO A 169 21.42 -19.31 1.76
C PRO A 169 20.32 -20.19 2.37
N PRO A 170 19.09 -19.69 2.51
CA PRO A 170 17.97 -20.49 3.01
C PRO A 170 17.77 -21.75 2.16
N GLU A 171 17.49 -22.87 2.82
CA GLU A 171 17.27 -24.13 2.12
C GLU A 171 16.07 -24.02 1.16
N PRO A 172 16.12 -24.64 -0.03
CA PRO A 172 15.02 -24.60 -0.96
C PRO A 172 13.71 -25.08 -0.32
N CYS A 173 12.64 -24.32 -0.54
CA CYS A 173 11.29 -24.74 -0.17
C CYS A 173 10.55 -25.28 -1.40
N GLN A 174 9.44 -25.99 -1.16
CA GLN A 174 8.53 -26.34 -2.24
C GLN A 174 7.84 -25.06 -2.73
N HIS A 175 8.30 -24.51 -3.85
CA HIS A 175 7.77 -23.29 -4.43
C HIS A 175 6.26 -23.42 -4.67
N VAL A 176 5.46 -22.54 -4.05
CA VAL A 176 4.01 -22.48 -4.24
C VAL A 176 3.67 -21.09 -4.75
N LYS A 177 3.50 -20.95 -6.06
CA LYS A 177 3.12 -19.65 -6.65
C LYS A 177 1.78 -19.17 -6.11
N PHE A 178 1.70 -17.86 -5.86
CA PHE A 178 0.49 -17.25 -5.32
C PHE A 178 -0.67 -17.36 -6.31
N PRO A 179 -1.87 -17.82 -5.89
CA PRO A 179 -3.02 -17.94 -6.79
C PRO A 179 -3.41 -16.58 -7.38
N GLY A 180 -3.46 -16.48 -8.72
CA GLY A 180 -3.83 -15.26 -9.43
C GLY A 180 -2.65 -14.40 -9.91
N MET A 181 -1.40 -14.80 -9.65
CA MET A 181 -0.21 -14.24 -10.29
C MET A 181 0.24 -15.13 -11.45
N HIS A 182 -0.64 -15.26 -12.45
CA HIS A 182 -0.26 -15.77 -13.76
C HIS A 182 -0.22 -14.58 -14.72
N SER A 183 0.90 -14.47 -15.44
CA SER A 183 1.02 -13.67 -16.66
C SER A 183 -0.10 -13.98 -17.65
#